data_AF-A0A497CRR2-F1
#
_entry.id   AF-A0A497CRR2-F1
#
_cell.length_a   1.000
_cell.length_b   1.000
_cell.length_c   1.000
_cell.angle_alpha   90.00
_cell.angle_beta   90.00
_cell.angle_gamma   90.00
#
_symmetry.space_group_name_H-M   'P 1'
#
loop_
_entity.id
_entity.type
_entity.pdbx_description
1 polymer ?
#
loop_
_entity_poly.entity_id
_entity_poly.type
_entity_poly.pdbx_seq_one_letter_code
_entity_poly.pdbx_strand_id
1 'polypeptide(L)'
;ASIMKKIFLLIAISFSCFQLLSQCISVELSVFWDNKINPFSLNADKFCVPYLNITYRNNSDDSLYFLKVSQKVNDFPIILRGGIIEKNEVNNKLIKYGNYSKSQYLVRLGASPYYLNAWEVISDSIDPNKEHEIAIINDELADTYASLYNNYSDSINKIKIDYSASEITPEEILNKLKDKFVFVEPGEIYTDTYNLIGFKLLKGCYTFSVEPNSFLDYVNTSFFGGNNQMKYIYRKTTLPKVAGKYTLYTGKFNTNKITITF
;
A
#
# COMPACT_ATOMS: atom_id res chain seq x y z
N ALA A 1 -12.17 -46.43 20.67
CA ALA A 1 -11.71 -45.06 21.01
C ALA A 1 -10.61 -44.51 20.09
N SER A 2 -9.56 -45.28 19.76
CA SER A 2 -8.39 -44.82 18.96
C SER A 2 -8.72 -44.43 17.50
N ILE A 3 -9.54 -45.22 16.81
CA ILE A 3 -9.90 -44.97 15.39
C ILE A 3 -10.72 -43.69 15.21
N MET A 4 -11.68 -43.46 16.12
CA MET A 4 -12.56 -42.29 16.09
C MET A 4 -11.78 -40.98 16.30
N LYS A 5 -10.75 -40.99 17.16
CA LYS A 5 -9.82 -39.85 17.33
C LYS A 5 -8.97 -39.59 16.07
N LYS A 6 -8.52 -40.64 15.37
CA LYS A 6 -7.77 -40.49 14.11
C LYS A 6 -8.63 -39.91 12.98
N ILE A 7 -9.90 -40.32 12.89
CA ILE A 7 -10.85 -39.77 11.91
C ILE A 7 -11.13 -38.29 12.21
N PHE A 8 -11.36 -37.93 13.47
CA PHE A 8 -11.57 -36.53 13.86
C PHE A 8 -10.37 -35.64 13.53
N LEU A 9 -9.15 -36.15 13.75
CA LEU A 9 -7.91 -35.46 13.39
C LEU A 9 -7.79 -35.28 11.87
N LEU A 10 -8.11 -36.31 11.08
CA LEU A 10 -8.10 -36.25 9.61
C LEU A 10 -9.12 -35.24 9.07
N ILE A 11 -10.33 -35.22 9.63
CA ILE A 11 -11.36 -34.24 9.29
C ILE A 11 -10.87 -32.83 9.62
N ALA A 12 -10.32 -32.60 10.82
CA ALA A 12 -9.78 -31.30 11.22
C ALA A 12 -8.63 -30.83 10.30
N ILE A 13 -7.72 -31.73 9.90
CA ILE A 13 -6.63 -31.43 8.95
C ILE A 13 -7.21 -31.10 7.57
N SER A 14 -8.17 -31.88 7.07
CA SER A 14 -8.79 -31.60 5.77
C SER A 14 -9.53 -30.25 5.77
N PHE A 15 -10.31 -29.92 6.81
CA PHE A 15 -10.99 -28.62 6.91
C PHE A 15 -10.02 -27.44 6.99
N SER A 16 -8.88 -27.59 7.69
CA SER A 16 -7.86 -26.54 7.77
C SER A 16 -7.08 -26.39 6.44
N CYS A 17 -6.82 -27.49 5.73
CA CYS A 17 -6.28 -27.44 4.37
C CYS A 17 -7.27 -26.82 3.36
N PHE A 18 -8.57 -27.12 3.46
CA PHE A 18 -9.59 -26.48 2.63
C PHE A 18 -9.68 -24.97 2.92
N GLN A 19 -9.54 -24.52 4.16
CA GLN A 19 -9.50 -23.08 4.46
C GLN A 19 -8.27 -22.37 3.89
N LEU A 20 -7.12 -23.05 3.81
CA LEU A 20 -5.91 -22.51 3.16
C LEU A 20 -6.02 -22.49 1.63
N LEU A 21 -6.69 -23.49 1.03
CA LEU A 21 -6.96 -23.60 -0.41
C LEU A 21 -8.17 -22.78 -0.88
N SER A 22 -9.04 -22.32 0.03
CA SER A 22 -10.28 -21.59 -0.26
C SER A 22 -10.07 -20.09 -0.48
N GLN A 23 -8.83 -19.58 -0.45
CA GLN A 23 -8.60 -18.15 -0.59
C GLN A 23 -8.50 -17.74 -2.06
N CYS A 24 -9.49 -16.98 -2.52
CA CYS A 24 -9.57 -16.54 -3.91
C CYS A 24 -8.40 -15.66 -4.34
N ILE A 25 -7.78 -14.92 -3.41
CA ILE A 25 -6.65 -14.03 -3.70
C ILE A 25 -5.47 -14.32 -2.75
N SER A 26 -4.26 -14.32 -3.29
CA SER A 26 -3.03 -14.15 -2.50
C SER A 26 -2.32 -12.83 -2.84
N VAL A 27 -1.70 -12.22 -1.83
CA VAL A 27 -0.91 -11.00 -1.92
C VAL A 27 0.49 -11.28 -1.38
N GLU A 28 1.44 -11.44 -2.29
CA GLU A 28 2.81 -11.85 -1.99
C GLU A 28 3.78 -10.65 -2.07
N LEU A 29 4.53 -10.44 -1.00
CA LEU A 29 5.60 -9.46 -0.90
C LEU A 29 6.92 -10.11 -1.27
N SER A 30 7.69 -9.48 -2.15
CA SER A 30 9.08 -9.84 -2.43
C SER A 30 9.94 -8.60 -2.61
N VAL A 31 11.25 -8.77 -2.47
CA VAL A 31 12.21 -7.68 -2.61
C VAL A 31 13.29 -8.06 -3.61
N PHE A 32 13.68 -7.11 -4.45
CA PHE A 32 14.84 -7.23 -5.31
C PHE A 32 15.65 -5.94 -5.30
N TRP A 33 16.88 -6.02 -5.79
CA TRP A 33 17.79 -4.88 -5.88
C TRP A 33 18.18 -4.69 -7.33
N ASP A 34 18.13 -3.44 -7.78
CA ASP A 34 18.49 -3.08 -9.15
C ASP A 34 19.57 -2.00 -9.15
N ASN A 35 20.54 -2.14 -10.05
CA ASN A 35 21.65 -1.20 -10.17
C ASN A 35 21.22 -0.03 -11.04
N LYS A 36 20.90 1.10 -10.42
CA LYS A 36 20.53 2.33 -11.12
C LYS A 36 21.59 3.41 -10.96
N ILE A 37 21.52 4.41 -11.82
CA ILE A 37 22.31 5.64 -11.66
C ILE A 37 21.80 6.34 -10.41
N ASN A 38 22.71 6.74 -9.52
CA ASN A 38 22.35 7.42 -8.28
C ASN A 38 21.63 8.75 -8.56
N PRO A 39 20.35 8.93 -8.20
CA PRO A 39 19.66 10.20 -8.42
C PRO A 39 20.14 11.31 -7.46
N PHE A 40 20.98 10.99 -6.47
CA PHE A 40 21.46 11.90 -5.43
C PHE A 40 22.94 12.29 -5.55
N SER A 41 23.66 11.79 -6.55
CA SER A 41 25.10 12.08 -6.72
C SER A 41 25.38 12.73 -8.07
N LEU A 42 26.15 13.81 -8.06
CA LEU A 42 26.69 14.47 -9.26
C LEU A 42 27.71 13.59 -9.99
N ASN A 43 28.34 12.65 -9.28
CA ASN A 43 29.20 11.63 -9.85
C ASN A 43 28.38 10.35 -10.03
N ALA A 44 28.28 9.86 -11.27
CA ALA A 44 27.43 8.74 -11.69
C ALA A 44 27.92 7.38 -11.16
N ASP A 45 28.01 7.22 -9.84
CA ASP A 45 28.29 5.94 -9.23
C ASP A 45 27.04 5.06 -9.29
N LYS A 46 27.23 3.78 -9.61
CA LYS A 46 26.16 2.78 -9.58
C LYS A 46 25.64 2.67 -8.15
N PHE A 47 24.35 2.84 -7.99
CA PHE A 47 23.66 2.78 -6.71
C PHE A 47 22.62 1.66 -6.76
N CYS A 48 22.81 0.67 -5.89
CA CYS A 48 21.93 -0.49 -5.81
C CYS A 48 20.64 -0.10 -5.10
N VAL A 49 19.55 0.12 -5.85
CA VAL A 49 18.27 0.58 -5.35
C VAL A 49 17.39 -0.63 -4.97
N PRO A 50 16.87 -0.70 -3.73
CA PRO A 50 15.95 -1.74 -3.32
C PRO A 50 14.53 -1.46 -3.82
N TYR A 51 13.82 -2.51 -4.20
CA TYR A 51 12.45 -2.48 -4.68
C TYR A 51 11.59 -3.51 -3.97
N LEU A 52 10.39 -3.11 -3.55
CA LEU A 52 9.34 -3.99 -3.05
C LEU A 52 8.38 -4.34 -4.19
N ASN A 53 8.14 -5.62 -4.42
CA ASN A 53 7.04 -6.08 -5.25
C ASN A 53 5.87 -6.49 -4.36
N ILE A 54 4.67 -6.04 -4.73
CA ILE A 54 3.39 -6.51 -4.22
C ILE A 54 2.71 -7.27 -5.36
N THR A 55 2.66 -8.59 -5.24
CA THR A 55 2.15 -9.49 -6.27
C THR A 55 0.78 -10.00 -5.85
N TYR A 56 -0.21 -9.77 -6.69
CA TYR A 56 -1.58 -10.23 -6.51
C TYR A 56 -1.81 -11.41 -7.43
N ARG A 57 -2.32 -12.51 -6.90
CA ARG A 57 -2.64 -13.71 -7.67
C ARG A 57 -4.10 -14.08 -7.45
N ASN A 58 -4.80 -14.31 -8.55
CA ASN A 58 -6.13 -14.88 -8.52
C ASN A 58 -6.08 -16.40 -8.54
N ASN A 59 -6.56 -17.03 -7.46
CA ASN A 59 -6.62 -18.47 -7.30
C ASN A 59 -8.05 -19.02 -7.47
N SER A 60 -9.03 -18.18 -7.84
CA SER A 60 -10.40 -18.61 -8.13
C SER A 60 -10.67 -18.74 -9.64
N ASP A 61 -11.83 -19.29 -9.96
CA ASP A 61 -12.34 -19.43 -11.33
C ASP A 61 -13.09 -18.18 -11.83
N ASP A 62 -13.19 -17.15 -10.99
CA ASP A 62 -13.89 -15.90 -11.31
C ASP A 62 -12.91 -14.80 -11.74
N SER A 63 -13.33 -13.93 -12.66
CA SER A 63 -12.62 -12.67 -12.91
C SER A 63 -12.90 -11.69 -11.76
N LEU A 64 -11.87 -11.23 -11.07
CA LEU A 64 -12.00 -10.43 -9.87
C LEU A 64 -11.41 -9.03 -10.02
N TYR A 65 -12.01 -8.05 -9.33
CA TYR A 65 -11.38 -6.77 -9.09
C TYR A 65 -11.50 -6.34 -7.63
N PHE A 66 -10.53 -5.56 -7.18
CA PHE A 66 -10.46 -5.07 -5.80
C PHE A 66 -9.56 -3.84 -5.72
N LEU A 67 -9.68 -3.11 -4.61
CA LEU A 67 -8.85 -1.95 -4.33
C LEU A 67 -7.39 -2.40 -4.11
N LYS A 68 -6.42 -1.72 -4.74
CA LYS A 68 -5.00 -1.98 -4.47
C LYS A 68 -4.67 -1.74 -3.01
N VAL A 69 -3.83 -2.57 -2.41
CA VAL A 69 -3.40 -2.38 -1.01
C VAL A 69 -2.41 -1.22 -0.85
N SER A 70 -1.93 -0.65 -1.96
CA SER A 70 -1.08 0.52 -1.94
C SER A 70 -1.15 1.29 -3.26
N GLN A 71 -1.19 2.61 -3.17
CA GLN A 71 -1.00 3.49 -4.32
C GLN A 71 0.44 4.00 -4.41
N LYS A 72 0.87 4.34 -5.63
CA LYS A 72 2.20 4.88 -5.91
C LYS A 72 2.14 6.07 -6.86
N VAL A 73 3.20 6.85 -6.85
CA VAL A 73 3.47 7.88 -7.85
C VAL A 73 4.91 7.68 -8.29
N ASN A 74 5.21 7.68 -9.59
CA ASN A 74 6.57 7.47 -10.13
C ASN A 74 7.35 6.32 -9.44
N ASP A 75 6.67 5.19 -9.19
CA ASP A 75 7.17 4.03 -8.44
C ASP A 75 7.48 4.23 -6.95
N PHE A 76 7.29 5.41 -6.37
CA PHE A 76 7.47 5.63 -4.95
C PHE A 76 6.16 5.42 -4.17
N PRO A 77 6.22 4.87 -2.95
CA PRO A 77 5.03 4.69 -2.12
C PRO A 77 4.49 6.03 -1.62
N ILE A 78 3.17 6.09 -1.41
CA ILE A 78 2.55 7.18 -0.64
C ILE A 78 2.72 6.85 0.85
N ILE A 79 3.35 7.75 1.60
CA ILE A 79 3.59 7.62 3.04
C ILE A 79 2.63 8.54 3.80
N LEU A 80 2.03 8.03 4.88
CA LEU A 80 1.18 8.80 5.79
C LEU A 80 2.00 9.96 6.40
N ARG A 81 1.41 11.15 6.59
CA ARG A 81 2.10 12.30 7.19
C ARG A 81 1.41 12.75 8.46
N GLY A 82 2.21 13.09 9.48
CA GLY A 82 1.73 13.64 10.75
C GLY A 82 1.36 15.12 10.66
N GLY A 83 2.01 15.87 9.76
CA GLY A 83 1.80 17.30 9.59
C GLY A 83 1.72 17.76 8.13
N ILE A 84 1.16 18.95 7.92
CA ILE A 84 1.19 19.67 6.63
C ILE A 84 2.47 20.49 6.60
N ILE A 85 3.45 20.13 5.77
CA ILE A 85 4.59 21.02 5.51
C ILE A 85 4.19 21.99 4.41
N GLU A 86 4.29 23.29 4.69
CA GLU A 86 4.10 24.33 3.69
C GLU A 86 5.13 24.16 2.55
N LYS A 87 4.64 24.24 1.32
CA LYS A 87 5.38 23.98 0.06
C LYS A 87 6.72 24.73 -0.07
N ASN A 88 6.90 25.82 0.68
CA ASN A 88 8.09 26.66 0.68
C ASN A 88 9.24 26.13 1.58
N GLU A 89 8.99 25.20 2.50
CA GLU A 89 10.05 24.64 3.36
C GLU A 89 10.82 23.48 2.72
N VAL A 90 10.18 22.73 1.81
CA VAL A 90 10.79 21.53 1.17
C VAL A 90 11.96 21.91 0.26
N ASN A 91 11.94 23.11 -0.34
CA ASN A 91 12.98 23.55 -1.28
C ASN A 91 14.26 24.08 -0.61
N ASN A 92 14.22 24.41 0.70
CA ASN A 92 15.35 25.03 1.41
C ASN A 92 15.92 24.20 2.56
N LYS A 93 15.28 23.09 2.96
CA LYS A 93 15.88 22.15 3.91
C LYS A 93 16.86 21.26 3.17
N LEU A 94 18.16 21.43 3.46
CA LEU A 94 19.07 20.29 3.48
C LEU A 94 18.37 19.19 4.30
N ILE A 95 17.82 18.18 3.64
CA ILE A 95 17.13 17.08 4.32
C ILE A 95 18.21 16.41 5.17
N LYS A 96 18.24 16.73 6.46
CA LYS A 96 18.99 15.95 7.44
C LYS A 96 18.20 14.67 7.62
N TYR A 97 18.60 13.65 6.88
CA TYR A 97 18.11 12.30 7.10
C TYR A 97 18.38 11.89 8.54
N GLY A 98 17.34 11.52 9.28
CA GLY A 98 17.53 10.78 10.52
C GLY A 98 18.31 9.49 10.25
N ASN A 99 19.05 9.01 11.25
CA ASN A 99 19.74 7.72 11.16
C ASN A 99 19.04 6.72 12.08
N TYR A 100 18.30 5.80 11.47
CA TYR A 100 17.48 4.80 12.17
C TYR A 100 18.09 3.40 12.15
N SER A 101 19.40 3.28 11.89
CA SER A 101 20.13 2.00 11.80
C SER A 101 19.97 1.06 13.01
N LYS A 102 19.62 1.57 14.18
CA LYS A 102 19.41 0.79 15.42
C LYS A 102 17.94 0.54 15.76
N SER A 103 17.03 1.00 14.91
CA SER A 103 15.59 0.96 15.14
C SER A 103 14.94 -0.16 14.33
N GLN A 104 13.85 -0.70 14.87
CA GLN A 104 13.00 -1.67 14.20
C GLN A 104 11.61 -1.07 13.99
N TYR A 105 11.07 -1.27 12.80
CA TYR A 105 9.77 -0.72 12.41
C TYR A 105 8.93 -1.78 11.72
N LEU A 106 7.62 -1.68 11.93
CA LEU A 106 6.61 -2.31 11.09
C LEU A 106 6.13 -1.28 10.06
N VAL A 107 6.13 -1.66 8.79
CA VAL A 107 5.59 -0.87 7.68
C VAL A 107 4.26 -1.50 7.27
N ARG A 108 3.17 -0.82 7.62
CA ARG A 108 1.80 -1.25 7.35
C ARG A 108 1.39 -0.77 5.96
N LEU A 109 1.16 -1.71 5.04
CA LEU A 109 0.72 -1.42 3.68
C LEU A 109 -0.80 -1.38 3.65
N GLY A 110 -1.37 -0.26 3.19
CA GLY A 110 -2.81 -0.06 3.17
C GLY A 110 -3.40 0.32 4.53
N ALA A 111 -2.60 1.00 5.37
CA ALA A 111 -2.97 1.36 6.74
C ALA A 111 -4.14 2.35 6.81
N SER A 112 -4.27 3.26 5.83
CA SER A 112 -5.32 4.26 5.83
C SER A 112 -6.17 4.25 4.56
N PRO A 113 -7.46 3.88 4.66
CA PRO A 113 -8.40 4.02 3.54
C PRO A 113 -8.77 5.50 3.28
N TYR A 114 -8.35 6.43 4.15
CA TYR A 114 -8.55 7.87 3.96
C TYR A 114 -7.47 8.50 3.08
N TYR A 115 -6.28 7.90 3.02
CA TYR A 115 -5.14 8.42 2.27
C TYR A 115 -4.70 7.45 1.17
N LEU A 116 -5.63 7.01 0.33
CA LEU A 116 -5.33 6.13 -0.81
C LEU A 116 -4.51 4.87 -0.42
N ASN A 117 -4.80 4.24 0.71
CA ASN A 117 -4.04 3.07 1.18
C ASN A 117 -2.53 3.38 1.32
N ALA A 118 -2.22 4.57 1.83
CA ALA A 118 -0.86 4.98 2.19
C ALA A 118 -0.20 4.00 3.16
N TRP A 119 1.12 3.98 3.13
CA TRP A 119 1.93 3.23 4.07
C TRP A 119 2.12 4.01 5.36
N GLU A 120 2.15 3.28 6.47
CA GLU A 120 2.43 3.83 7.78
C GLU A 120 3.60 3.06 8.39
N VAL A 121 4.59 3.79 8.87
CA VAL A 121 5.77 3.24 9.55
C VAL A 121 5.60 3.45 11.05
N ILE A 122 5.53 2.35 11.79
CA ILE A 122 5.30 2.36 13.24
C ILE A 122 6.46 1.65 13.93
N SER A 123 6.85 2.16 15.11
CA SER A 123 7.83 1.47 15.95
C SER A 123 7.31 0.08 16.31
N ASP A 124 8.18 -0.93 16.32
CA ASP A 124 7.84 -2.29 16.74
C ASP A 124 7.37 -2.38 18.21
N SER A 125 7.71 -1.36 19.00
CA SER A 125 7.27 -1.18 20.38
C SER A 125 5.81 -0.71 20.53
N ILE A 126 5.16 -0.27 19.45
CA ILE A 126 3.79 0.25 19.46
C ILE A 126 2.82 -0.85 19.02
N ASP A 127 1.69 -0.98 19.73
CA ASP A 127 0.61 -1.87 19.31
C ASP A 127 -0.10 -1.28 18.07
N PRO A 128 -0.03 -1.92 16.89
CA PRO A 128 -0.63 -1.40 15.65
C PRO A 128 -2.16 -1.24 15.72
N ASN A 129 -2.82 -1.89 16.67
CA ASN A 129 -4.28 -1.84 16.82
C ASN A 129 -4.76 -0.70 17.72
N LYS A 130 -3.83 0.08 18.29
CA LYS A 130 -4.14 1.24 19.14
C LYS A 130 -3.85 2.53 18.40
N GLU A 131 -4.64 3.55 18.72
CA GLU A 131 -4.39 4.91 18.25
C GLU A 131 -3.01 5.38 18.74
N HIS A 132 -2.25 5.97 17.83
CA HIS A 132 -0.92 6.49 18.10
C HIS A 132 -0.63 7.69 17.19
N GLU A 133 0.27 8.55 17.64
CA GLU A 133 0.75 9.65 16.82
C GLU A 133 1.62 9.14 15.67
N ILE A 134 1.54 9.81 14.53
CA ILE A 134 2.35 9.49 13.37
C ILE A 134 3.80 9.84 13.68
N ALA A 135 4.68 8.82 13.64
CA ALA A 135 6.08 8.99 13.97
C ALA A 135 6.82 9.87 12.93
N ILE A 136 7.77 10.69 13.40
CA ILE A 136 8.57 11.63 12.58
C ILE A 136 9.21 10.97 11.35
N ILE A 137 9.59 9.69 11.46
CA ILE A 137 10.16 8.92 10.34
C ILE A 137 9.23 8.88 9.11
N ASN A 138 7.91 8.92 9.31
CA ASN A 138 6.95 8.96 8.22
C ASN A 138 7.04 10.28 7.45
N ASP A 139 7.15 11.40 8.17
CA ASP A 139 7.32 12.72 7.56
C ASP A 139 8.66 12.79 6.80
N GLU A 140 9.75 12.28 7.39
CA GLU A 140 11.06 12.23 6.73
C GLU A 140 11.08 11.33 5.47
N LEU A 141 10.40 10.18 5.49
CA LEU A 141 10.22 9.34 4.31
C LEU A 141 9.41 10.06 3.24
N ALA A 142 8.30 10.67 3.63
CA ALA A 142 7.44 11.39 2.72
C ALA A 142 8.16 12.58 2.08
N ASP A 143 9.01 13.29 2.83
CA ASP A 143 9.85 14.40 2.34
C ASP A 143 10.96 13.90 1.42
N THR A 144 11.58 12.77 1.77
CA THR A 144 12.58 12.13 0.92
C THR A 144 12.00 11.79 -0.45
N TYR A 145 10.83 11.14 -0.48
CA TYR A 145 10.15 10.87 -1.75
C TYR A 145 9.67 12.16 -2.43
N ALA A 146 9.12 13.16 -1.71
CA ALA A 146 8.77 14.49 -2.25
C ALA A 146 9.94 15.17 -2.98
N SER A 147 11.13 15.16 -2.40
CA SER A 147 12.32 15.75 -3.01
C SER A 147 12.74 15.00 -4.28
N LEU A 148 12.64 13.67 -4.28
CA LEU A 148 12.85 12.85 -5.45
C LEU A 148 11.81 13.13 -6.53
N TYR A 149 10.54 13.33 -6.17
CA TYR A 149 9.47 13.71 -7.10
C TYR A 149 9.72 15.07 -7.74
N ASN A 150 10.14 16.08 -6.97
CA ASN A 150 10.35 17.45 -7.49
C ASN A 150 11.44 17.53 -8.57
N ASN A 151 12.42 16.63 -8.56
CA ASN A 151 13.39 16.47 -9.65
C ASN A 151 12.75 15.87 -10.93
N TYR A 152 11.53 15.35 -10.85
CA TYR A 152 10.68 14.86 -11.94
C TYR A 152 9.40 15.71 -12.00
N SER A 153 9.52 16.96 -12.46
CA SER A 153 8.62 18.11 -12.23
C SER A 153 7.14 18.01 -12.70
N ASP A 154 6.63 16.86 -13.12
CA ASP A 154 5.34 16.81 -13.87
C ASP A 154 4.13 16.29 -13.06
N SER A 155 4.29 15.78 -11.83
CA SER A 155 3.26 14.93 -11.20
C SER A 155 2.53 15.48 -9.96
N ILE A 156 3.03 16.53 -9.28
CA ILE A 156 2.47 16.93 -7.96
C ILE A 156 1.04 17.47 -8.05
N ASN A 157 0.66 18.12 -9.15
CA ASN A 157 -0.70 18.60 -9.36
C ASN A 157 -1.67 17.49 -9.87
N LYS A 158 -1.21 16.24 -10.02
CA LYS A 158 -2.01 15.13 -10.57
C LYS A 158 -2.29 13.98 -9.59
N ILE A 159 -1.73 14.01 -8.37
CA ILE A 159 -2.04 12.97 -7.38
C ILE A 159 -3.39 13.31 -6.76
N LYS A 160 -4.45 12.87 -7.42
CA LYS A 160 -5.79 12.92 -6.84
C LYS A 160 -5.83 11.97 -5.64
N ILE A 161 -5.70 12.53 -4.44
CA ILE A 161 -5.68 11.80 -3.16
C ILE A 161 -7.07 11.34 -2.67
N ASP A 162 -8.13 11.81 -3.31
CA ASP A 162 -9.51 11.50 -2.92
C ASP A 162 -10.32 10.96 -4.08
N TYR A 163 -11.28 10.08 -3.80
CA TYR A 163 -12.29 9.68 -4.76
C TYR A 163 -13.45 10.68 -4.77
N SER A 164 -14.03 10.99 -5.93
CA SER A 164 -15.35 11.63 -5.99
C SER A 164 -16.43 10.56 -6.08
N ALA A 165 -17.57 10.78 -5.40
CA ALA A 165 -18.69 9.84 -5.43
C ALA A 165 -19.23 9.59 -6.85
N SER A 166 -19.18 10.59 -7.74
CA SER A 166 -19.60 10.44 -9.13
C SER A 166 -18.67 9.56 -9.97
N GLU A 167 -17.45 9.28 -9.49
CA GLU A 167 -16.48 8.42 -10.20
C GLU A 167 -16.58 6.96 -9.75
N ILE A 168 -17.38 6.65 -8.73
CA ILE A 168 -17.55 5.28 -8.22
C ILE A 168 -18.66 4.59 -9.01
N THR A 169 -18.44 4.47 -10.32
CA THR A 169 -19.31 3.73 -11.26
C THR A 169 -18.49 2.65 -11.97
N PRO A 170 -19.12 1.57 -12.46
CA PRO A 170 -18.42 0.51 -13.20
C PRO A 170 -17.56 1.03 -14.36
N GLU A 171 -18.11 1.97 -15.14
CA GLU A 171 -17.45 2.55 -16.31
C GLU A 171 -16.23 3.40 -15.93
N GLU A 172 -16.39 4.29 -14.96
CA GLU A 172 -15.31 5.16 -14.49
C GLU A 172 -14.18 4.36 -13.82
N ILE A 173 -14.52 3.30 -13.09
CA ILE A 173 -13.54 2.38 -12.47
C ILE A 173 -12.67 1.69 -13.53
N LEU A 174 -13.28 1.21 -14.62
CA LEU A 174 -12.55 0.51 -15.70
C LEU A 174 -11.74 1.46 -16.59
N ASN A 175 -12.25 2.67 -16.82
CA ASN A 175 -11.68 3.57 -17.82
C ASN A 175 -10.74 4.62 -17.22
N LYS A 176 -11.11 5.22 -16.08
CA LYS A 176 -10.39 6.36 -15.49
C LYS A 176 -9.64 6.02 -14.22
N LEU A 177 -10.19 5.14 -13.39
CA LEU A 177 -9.57 4.76 -12.10
C LEU A 177 -8.83 3.42 -12.17
N LYS A 178 -8.55 2.89 -13.37
CA LYS A 178 -7.97 1.55 -13.53
C LYS A 178 -6.65 1.34 -12.78
N ASP A 179 -5.89 2.40 -12.58
CA ASP A 179 -4.61 2.38 -11.86
C ASP A 179 -4.78 2.27 -10.33
N LYS A 180 -5.99 2.54 -9.82
CA LYS A 180 -6.34 2.46 -8.39
C LYS A 180 -6.82 1.09 -7.95
N PHE A 181 -7.29 0.28 -8.90
CA PHE A 181 -7.79 -1.07 -8.67
C PHE A 181 -6.85 -2.12 -9.29
N VAL A 182 -6.99 -3.35 -8.85
CA VAL A 182 -6.43 -4.52 -9.52
C VAL A 182 -7.58 -5.23 -10.21
N PHE A 183 -7.35 -5.66 -11.45
CA PHE A 183 -8.24 -6.52 -12.23
C PHE A 183 -7.44 -7.76 -12.61
N VAL A 184 -7.93 -8.93 -12.25
CA VAL A 184 -7.23 -10.21 -12.46
C VAL A 184 -8.21 -11.29 -12.89
N GLU A 185 -7.94 -11.90 -14.03
CA GLU A 185 -8.65 -13.08 -14.52
C GLU A 185 -8.27 -14.35 -13.74
N PRO A 186 -9.00 -15.47 -13.89
CA PRO A 186 -8.64 -16.73 -13.25
C PRO A 186 -7.20 -17.14 -13.54
N GLY A 187 -6.42 -17.37 -12.49
CA GLY A 187 -4.99 -17.74 -12.59
C GLY A 187 -4.04 -16.59 -12.93
N GLU A 188 -4.54 -15.38 -13.18
CA GLU A 188 -3.71 -14.23 -13.53
C GLU A 188 -2.91 -13.70 -12.33
N ILE A 189 -1.76 -13.11 -12.65
CA ILE A 189 -0.86 -12.45 -11.71
C ILE A 189 -0.71 -10.99 -12.12
N TYR A 190 -0.90 -10.07 -11.16
CA TYR A 190 -0.60 -8.66 -11.31
C TYR A 190 0.48 -8.26 -10.29
N THR A 191 1.47 -7.45 -10.68
CA THR A 191 2.54 -7.02 -9.77
C THR A 191 2.71 -5.52 -9.80
N ASP A 192 2.65 -4.87 -8.63
CA ASP A 192 3.10 -3.50 -8.46
C ASP A 192 4.50 -3.48 -7.82
N THR A 193 5.39 -2.68 -8.39
CA THR A 193 6.75 -2.46 -7.88
C THR A 193 6.89 -1.07 -7.27
N TYR A 194 7.56 -1.01 -6.11
CA TYR A 194 7.78 0.21 -5.32
C TYR A 194 9.26 0.39 -5.03
N ASN A 195 9.78 1.58 -5.27
CA ASN A 195 11.15 1.98 -4.96
C ASN A 195 11.28 2.27 -3.46
N LEU A 196 12.16 1.54 -2.78
CA LEU A 196 12.38 1.65 -1.35
C LEU A 196 13.55 2.58 -0.99
N ILE A 197 13.95 3.49 -1.88
CA ILE A 197 15.18 4.23 -1.67
C ILE A 197 15.16 5.15 -0.45
N GLY A 198 14.01 5.69 -0.08
CA GLY A 198 13.86 6.46 1.16
C GLY A 198 14.21 5.63 2.39
N PHE A 199 13.74 4.37 2.45
CA PHE A 199 14.08 3.45 3.54
C PHE A 199 15.58 3.15 3.60
N LYS A 200 16.22 3.00 2.43
CA LYS A 200 17.68 2.80 2.37
C LYS A 200 18.46 4.00 2.90
N LEU A 201 18.03 5.22 2.58
CA LEU A 201 18.72 6.44 3.03
C LEU A 201 18.58 6.66 4.54
N LEU A 202 17.40 6.38 5.09
CA LEU A 202 17.11 6.52 6.51
C LEU A 202 17.70 5.38 7.37
N LYS A 203 18.03 4.24 6.73
CA LYS A 203 18.58 3.01 7.36
C LYS A 203 17.61 2.37 8.35
N GLY A 204 17.96 1.20 8.87
CA GLY A 204 17.19 0.53 9.92
C GLY A 204 16.55 -0.78 9.46
N CYS A 205 15.78 -1.39 10.35
CA CYS A 205 15.15 -2.68 10.11
C CYS A 205 13.64 -2.51 9.93
N TYR A 206 13.12 -2.85 8.75
CA TYR A 206 11.73 -2.62 8.39
C TYR A 206 11.05 -3.94 8.04
N THR A 207 9.98 -4.26 8.76
CA THR A 207 9.10 -5.40 8.45
C THR A 207 7.89 -4.90 7.69
N PHE A 208 7.78 -5.22 6.41
CA PHE A 208 6.66 -4.87 5.55
C PHE A 208 5.55 -5.90 5.70
N SER A 209 4.31 -5.42 5.88
CA SER A 209 3.13 -6.26 6.07
C SER A 209 1.91 -5.61 5.44
N VAL A 210 1.13 -6.37 4.68
CA VAL A 210 -0.19 -5.93 4.21
C VAL A 210 -1.22 -6.11 5.32
N GLU A 211 -2.11 -5.15 5.50
CA GLU A 211 -3.22 -5.27 6.45
C GLU A 211 -4.25 -6.32 5.97
N PRO A 212 -4.60 -7.33 6.77
CA PRO A 212 -5.46 -8.45 6.32
C PRO A 212 -6.87 -8.05 5.83
N ASN A 213 -7.32 -6.84 6.16
CA ASN A 213 -8.64 -6.32 5.83
C ASN A 213 -8.59 -5.19 4.78
N SER A 214 -7.51 -5.08 3.99
CA SER A 214 -7.34 -4.00 3.01
C SER A 214 -8.30 -4.06 1.81
N PHE A 215 -8.91 -5.22 1.51
CA PHE A 215 -9.89 -5.34 0.43
C PHE A 215 -11.29 -4.93 0.89
N LEU A 216 -11.46 -3.62 1.03
CA LEU A 216 -12.72 -3.00 1.43
C LEU A 216 -13.73 -2.99 0.27
N ASP A 217 -15.01 -3.04 0.62
CA ASP A 217 -16.11 -2.91 -0.32
C ASP A 217 -16.56 -1.46 -0.55
N TYR A 218 -15.79 -0.50 -0.04
CA TYR A 218 -16.03 0.93 -0.13
C TYR A 218 -14.73 1.70 -0.27
N VAL A 219 -14.86 2.93 -0.75
CA VAL A 219 -13.81 3.96 -0.66
C VAL A 219 -14.35 5.18 0.08
N ASN A 220 -13.44 5.95 0.70
CA ASN A 220 -13.81 7.26 1.23
C ASN A 220 -13.82 8.27 0.09
N THR A 221 -14.95 8.93 -0.13
CA THR A 221 -15.09 10.03 -1.08
C THR A 221 -15.16 11.34 -0.34
N SER A 222 -14.51 12.37 -0.88
CA SER A 222 -14.59 13.72 -0.33
C SER A 222 -15.59 14.55 -1.13
N PHE A 223 -16.29 15.44 -0.44
CA PHE A 223 -17.08 16.49 -1.07
C PHE A 223 -16.84 17.81 -0.32
N PHE A 224 -16.78 18.90 -1.08
CA PHE A 224 -16.76 20.24 -0.49
C PHE A 224 -18.16 20.55 0.04
N GLY A 225 -18.29 20.69 1.36
CA GLY A 225 -19.48 21.28 1.96
C GLY A 225 -19.64 22.71 1.45
N GLY A 226 -20.81 23.05 0.91
CA GLY A 226 -21.09 24.38 0.36
C GLY A 226 -20.83 25.52 1.35
N ASN A 227 -20.56 26.70 0.77
CA ASN A 227 -20.39 28.04 1.34
C ASN A 227 -20.09 28.13 2.86
N ASN A 228 -18.78 28.21 3.17
CA ASN A 228 -18.17 28.64 4.44
C ASN A 228 -17.60 27.58 5.40
N GLN A 229 -17.38 26.34 4.98
CA GLN A 229 -16.52 25.43 5.77
C GLN A 229 -15.47 24.75 4.88
N MET A 230 -14.21 25.18 5.01
CA MET A 230 -13.03 24.45 4.50
C MET A 230 -12.79 23.18 5.35
N LYS A 231 -13.78 22.28 5.39
CA LYS A 231 -13.66 21.00 6.07
C LYS A 231 -13.98 19.89 5.06
N TYR A 232 -12.98 19.08 4.75
CA TYR A 232 -13.18 17.85 3.99
C TYR A 232 -14.11 16.93 4.80
N ILE A 233 -15.27 16.62 4.24
CA ILE A 233 -16.18 15.62 4.81
C ILE A 233 -16.01 14.35 3.99
N TYR A 234 -15.50 13.30 4.63
CA TYR A 234 -15.37 11.98 4.03
C TYR A 234 -16.66 11.19 4.20
N ARG A 235 -17.15 10.59 3.10
CA ARG A 235 -18.27 9.65 3.11
C ARG A 235 -17.81 8.31 2.55
N LYS A 236 -18.26 7.23 3.19
CA LYS A 236 -18.07 5.89 2.64
C LYS A 236 -18.98 5.72 1.43
N THR A 237 -18.40 5.46 0.27
CA THR A 237 -19.12 5.14 -0.96
C THR A 237 -18.83 3.70 -1.32
N THR A 238 -19.88 2.88 -1.35
CA THR A 238 -19.78 1.47 -1.70
C THR A 238 -19.31 1.32 -3.14
N LEU A 239 -18.36 0.41 -3.35
CA LEU A 239 -17.90 0.03 -4.68
C LEU A 239 -19.00 -0.78 -5.38
N PRO A 240 -19.16 -0.64 -6.71
CA PRO A 240 -20.06 -1.51 -7.47
C PRO A 240 -19.74 -2.99 -7.20
N LYS A 241 -20.72 -3.89 -7.30
CA LYS A 241 -20.44 -5.33 -7.16
C LYS A 241 -19.84 -5.95 -8.42
N VAL A 242 -20.04 -5.31 -9.56
CA VAL A 242 -19.55 -5.74 -10.87
C VAL A 242 -19.02 -4.53 -11.63
N ALA A 243 -17.86 -4.69 -12.26
CA ALA A 243 -17.27 -3.74 -13.18
C ALA A 243 -16.86 -4.47 -14.47
N GLY A 244 -17.67 -4.34 -15.52
CA GLY A 244 -17.47 -5.09 -16.77
C GLY A 244 -17.66 -6.59 -16.54
N LYS A 245 -16.62 -7.39 -16.80
CA LYS A 245 -16.63 -8.84 -16.52
C LYS A 245 -16.14 -9.22 -15.12
N TYR A 246 -15.66 -8.25 -14.34
CA TYR A 246 -15.03 -8.51 -13.06
C TYR A 246 -16.02 -8.34 -11.90
N THR A 247 -15.95 -9.25 -10.94
CA THR A 247 -16.72 -9.21 -9.69
C THR A 247 -15.88 -8.60 -8.57
N LEU A 248 -16.48 -7.75 -7.74
CA LEU A 248 -15.78 -7.12 -6.62
C LEU A 248 -15.41 -8.18 -5.57
N TYR A 249 -14.12 -8.24 -5.22
CA TYR A 249 -13.63 -9.07 -4.12
C TYR A 249 -13.46 -8.25 -2.83
N THR A 250 -14.01 -8.77 -1.73
CA THR A 250 -14.01 -8.10 -0.40
C THR A 250 -13.64 -9.08 0.72
N GLY A 251 -12.99 -10.19 0.36
CA GLY A 251 -12.65 -11.27 1.26
C GLY A 251 -11.26 -11.14 1.88
N LYS A 252 -10.93 -12.08 2.78
CA LYS A 252 -9.59 -12.23 3.34
C LYS A 252 -8.65 -12.87 2.33
N PHE A 253 -7.41 -12.43 2.32
CA PHE A 253 -6.37 -12.94 1.45
C PHE A 253 -5.16 -13.40 2.23
N ASN A 254 -4.37 -14.25 1.61
CA ASN A 254 -3.13 -14.76 2.16
C ASN A 254 -2.05 -13.75 1.88
N THR A 255 -1.21 -13.46 2.88
CA THR A 255 -0.07 -12.59 2.69
C THR A 255 1.09 -13.00 3.58
N ASN A 256 2.31 -12.78 3.09
CA ASN A 256 3.53 -12.92 3.86
C ASN A 256 3.98 -11.56 4.41
N LYS A 257 4.99 -11.60 5.27
CA LYS A 257 5.74 -10.42 5.70
C LYS A 257 7.17 -10.56 5.22
N ILE A 258 7.83 -9.43 4.96
CA ILE A 258 9.26 -9.41 4.66
C ILE A 258 9.96 -8.41 5.56
N THR A 259 11.15 -8.77 6.04
CA THR A 259 11.98 -7.88 6.86
C THR A 259 13.25 -7.55 6.09
N ILE A 260 13.56 -6.26 5.99
CA ILE A 260 14.75 -5.75 5.29
C ILE A 260 15.53 -4.86 6.26
N THR A 261 16.84 -5.09 6.35
CA THR A 261 17.76 -4.23 7.09
C THR A 261 18.61 -3.42 6.11
N PHE A 262 18.59 -2.10 6.24
CA PHE A 262 19.33 -1.13 5.41
C PHE A 262 20.45 -0.43 6.18
#